data_AF-A0A8I1N3W9-F1
#
_entry.id   AF-A0A8I1N3W9-F1
#
_cell.length_a   1.000
_cell.length_b   1.000
_cell.length_c   1.000
_cell.angle_alpha   90.00
_cell.angle_beta   90.00
_cell.angle_gamma   90.00
#
_symmetry.space_group_name_H-M   'P 1'
#
loop_
_entity.id
_entity.type
_entity.pdbx_description
1 polymer ?
#
loop_
_entity_poly.entity_id
_entity_poly.type
_entity_poly.pdbx_seq_one_letter_code
_entity_poly.pdbx_strand_id
1 'polypeptide(L)' 'MHRLGVITTLLGLILSIVGLIVGFWEMLHGNDNAQYWLSLVPLGFVGLFVGVTLTQLYNKQEGRKPEQ' A
#
# COMPACT_ATOMS: atom_id res chain seq x y z
N MET A 1 5.63 10.09 15.05
CA MET A 1 5.32 8.71 14.62
C MET A 1 4.04 8.56 13.82
N HIS A 2 3.13 9.57 13.78
CA HIS A 2 1.98 9.61 12.85
C HIS A 2 2.38 9.47 11.36
N ARG A 3 3.57 9.95 10.99
CA ARG A 3 4.08 9.88 9.61
C ARG A 3 4.43 8.46 9.15
N LEU A 4 4.77 7.53 10.03
CA LEU A 4 5.20 6.18 9.60
C LEU A 4 4.05 5.42 8.95
N GLY A 5 2.89 5.34 9.60
CA GLY A 5 1.71 4.70 9.03
C GLY A 5 1.28 5.33 7.70
N VAL A 6 1.30 6.67 7.63
CA VAL A 6 0.96 7.41 6.40
C VAL A 6 1.97 7.11 5.27
N ILE A 7 3.28 7.11 5.56
CA ILE A 7 4.32 6.81 4.57
C ILE A 7 4.19 5.38 4.07
N THR A 8 4.00 4.40 4.96
CA THR A 8 3.84 3.00 4.55
C THR A 8 2.58 2.79 3.71
N THR A 9 1.49 3.49 4.06
CA THR A 9 0.25 3.48 3.26
C THR A 9 0.50 4.06 1.87
N LEU A 10 1.15 5.22 1.78
CA LEU A 10 1.45 5.86 0.50
C LEU A 10 2.35 4.97 -0.37
N LEU A 11 3.35 4.33 0.24
CA LEU A 11 4.28 3.45 -0.45
C LEU A 11 3.56 2.22 -1.02
N GLY A 12 2.71 1.58 -0.22
CA GLY A 12 1.88 0.46 -0.67
C GLY A 12 0.88 0.87 -1.77
N LEU A 13 0.33 2.08 -1.68
CA LEU A 13 -0.59 2.62 -2.68
C LEU A 13 0.10 2.77 -4.02
N ILE A 14 1.28 3.42 -4.03
CA ILE A 14 2.06 3.64 -5.23
C ILE A 14 2.48 2.30 -5.84
N LEU A 15 2.96 1.35 -5.04
CA LEU A 15 3.31 0.01 -5.50
C LEU A 15 2.11 -0.71 -6.14
N SER A 16 0.92 -0.59 -5.56
CA SER A 16 -0.30 -1.20 -6.10
C SER A 16 -0.70 -0.57 -7.44
N ILE A 17 -0.67 0.77 -7.52
CA ILE A 17 -1.00 1.50 -8.75
C ILE A 17 0.00 1.15 -9.86
N VAL A 18 1.31 1.17 -9.57
CA VAL A 18 2.35 0.83 -10.55
C VAL A 18 2.23 -0.63 -11.00
N GLY A 19 2.05 -1.58 -10.07
CA GLY A 19 1.87 -2.98 -10.41
C GLY A 19 0.63 -3.25 -11.27
N LEU A 20 -0.47 -2.53 -11.01
CA LEU A 20 -1.68 -2.60 -11.84
C LEU A 20 -1.45 -2.01 -13.22
N ILE A 21 -0.96 -0.77 -13.32
CA ILE A 21 -0.76 -0.10 -14.60
C ILE A 21 0.22 -0.89 -15.47
N VAL A 22 1.39 -1.23 -14.94
CA VAL A 22 2.43 -1.94 -15.70
C VAL A 22 2.02 -3.39 -15.98
N GLY A 23 1.46 -4.10 -15.00
CA GLY A 23 1.06 -5.50 -15.16
C GLY A 23 -0.04 -5.69 -16.20
N PHE A 24 -1.06 -4.84 -16.18
CA PHE A 24 -2.11 -4.87 -17.20
C PHE A 24 -1.62 -4.36 -18.56
N TRP A 25 -0.71 -3.39 -18.60
CA TRP A 25 -0.09 -2.92 -19.86
C TRP A 25 0.70 -4.03 -20.55
N GLU A 26 1.54 -4.74 -19.80
CA GLU A 26 2.34 -5.89 -20.27
C GLU A 26 1.43 -7.03 -20.74
N MET A 27 0.32 -7.29 -20.03
CA MET A 27 -0.68 -8.29 -20.42
C MET A 27 -1.34 -7.95 -21.77
N LEU A 28 -1.64 -6.68 -22.03
CA LEU A 28 -2.23 -6.22 -23.30
C LEU A 28 -1.24 -6.29 -24.47
N HIS A 29 0.06 -6.17 -24.20
CA HIS A 29 1.12 -6.32 -25.21
C HIS A 29 1.54 -7.78 -25.42
N GLY A 30 0.93 -8.72 -24.67
CA GLY A 30 1.24 -10.15 -24.77
C GLY A 30 2.64 -10.52 -24.27
N ASN A 31 3.22 -9.72 -23.38
CA ASN A 31 4.56 -9.99 -22.85
C ASN A 31 4.51 -10.94 -21.64
N ASP A 32 5.45 -11.89 -21.59
CA ASP A 32 5.50 -12.92 -20.54
C ASP A 32 5.76 -12.33 -19.14
N ASN A 33 6.26 -11.10 -19.06
CA ASN A 33 6.52 -10.41 -17.80
C ASN A 33 5.27 -9.90 -17.08
N ALA A 34 4.09 -9.97 -17.73
CA ALA A 34 2.83 -9.54 -17.13
C ALA A 34 2.54 -10.24 -15.79
N GLN A 35 2.82 -11.55 -15.71
CA GLN A 35 2.65 -12.32 -14.48
C GLN A 35 3.55 -11.80 -13.34
N TYR A 36 4.80 -11.44 -13.66
CA TYR A 36 5.73 -10.90 -12.68
C TYR A 36 5.24 -9.55 -12.13
N TRP A 37 4.84 -8.64 -13.02
CA TRP A 37 4.33 -7.32 -12.61
C TRP A 37 3.01 -7.39 -11.84
N LEU A 38 2.09 -8.27 -12.24
CA LEU A 38 0.83 -8.49 -11.51
C LEU A 38 1.06 -9.13 -10.14
N SER A 39 2.11 -9.93 -9.96
CA SER A 39 2.48 -10.49 -8.64
C SER A 39 2.91 -9.41 -7.62
N LEU A 40 3.32 -8.23 -8.10
CA LEU A 40 3.64 -7.07 -7.27
C LEU A 40 2.40 -6.42 -6.65
N VAL A 41 1.21 -6.63 -7.25
CA VAL A 41 -0.06 -6.06 -6.78
C VAL A 41 -0.46 -6.62 -5.40
N PRO A 42 -0.49 -7.94 -5.16
CA PRO A 42 -0.69 -8.49 -3.82
C PRO A 42 0.28 -7.93 -2.77
N LEU A 43 1.55 -7.73 -3.11
CA LEU A 43 2.54 -7.16 -2.21
C LEU A 43 2.24 -5.69 -1.88
N GLY A 44 1.82 -4.90 -2.87
CA GLY A 44 1.34 -3.53 -2.67
C GLY A 44 0.13 -3.46 -1.74
N PHE A 45 -0.82 -4.39 -1.89
CA PHE A 45 -2.01 -4.51 -1.03
C PHE A 45 -1.66 -4.84 0.42
N VAL A 46 -0.69 -5.74 0.66
CA VAL A 46 -0.22 -6.03 2.03
C VAL A 46 0.43 -4.78 2.64
N GLY A 47 1.25 -4.06 1.87
CA GLY A 47 1.85 -2.80 2.32
C GLY A 47 0.81 -1.74 2.69
N LEU A 48 -0.22 -1.58 1.84
CA LEU A 48 -1.38 -0.73 2.11
C LEU A 48 -2.08 -1.13 3.41
N PHE A 49 -2.41 -2.41 3.56
CA PHE A 49 -3.13 -2.92 4.73
C PHE A 49 -2.36 -2.65 6.03
N VAL A 50 -1.05 -2.92 6.02
CA VAL A 50 -0.17 -2.65 7.16
C VAL A 50 -0.12 -1.16 7.46
N GLY A 51 0.10 -0.31 6.46
CA GLY A 51 0.15 1.14 6.62
C GLY A 51 -1.15 1.73 7.19
N VAL A 52 -2.30 1.31 6.64
CA VAL A 52 -3.63 1.75 7.09
C VAL A 52 -3.87 1.29 8.53
N THR A 53 -3.58 0.03 8.83
CA THR A 53 -3.76 -0.53 10.18
C THR A 53 -2.92 0.24 11.22
N LEU A 54 -1.65 0.50 10.91
CA LEU A 54 -0.76 1.31 11.76
C LEU A 54 -1.28 2.73 11.95
N THR A 55 -1.75 3.37 10.87
CA THR A 55 -2.30 4.73 10.92
C THR A 55 -3.53 4.79 11.82
N GLN A 56 -4.47 3.85 11.66
CA GLN A 56 -5.69 3.78 12.45
C GLN A 56 -5.42 3.46 13.92
N LEU A 57 -4.53 2.50 14.20
CA LEU A 57 -4.14 2.13 15.55
C LEU A 57 -3.53 3.32 16.30
N TYR A 58 -2.66 4.08 15.62
CA TYR A 58 -2.02 5.25 16.23
C TYR A 58 -3.00 6.40 16.43
N ASN A 59 -3.88 6.67 15.46
CA ASN A 59 -4.89 7.72 15.58
C ASN A 59 -5.87 7.46 16.75
N LYS A 60 -6.19 6.18 17.00
CA LYS A 60 -6.98 5.75 18.16
C LYS A 60 -6.28 5.99 19.51
N GLN A 61 -4.96 5.96 19.56
CA GLN A 61 -4.19 6.24 20.79
C GLN A 61 -4.14 7.74 21.11
N GLU A 62 -4.08 8.61 20.09
CA GLU A 62 -4.08 10.07 20.26
C GLU A 62 -5.37 10.56 20.94
N GLY A 63 -6.53 9.98 20.58
CA GLY A 63 -7.83 10.29 21.19
C GLY A 63 -8.06 9.75 22.61
N ARG A 64 -7.10 9.00 23.18
CA ARG A 64 -7.15 8.49 24.58
C ARG A 64 -6.17 9.19 25.52
N LYS A 65 -5.56 10.31 25.13
CA LYS A 65 -4.86 11.16 26.10
C LYS A 65 -5.91 11.79 27.03
N PRO A 66 -5.87 11.54 28.35
CA PRO A 66 -6.72 12.27 29.27
C PRO A 66 -6.38 13.76 29.15
N GLU A 67 -7.41 14.59 29.01
CA GLU A 67 -7.27 16.05 29.14
C GLU A 67 -6.54 16.34 30.45
N GLN A 68 -5.36 16.94 30.33
CA GLN A 68 -4.63 17.55 31.44
C GLN A 68 -5.09 19.00 31.55
#